data_AF-A0A353ZUG4-F1
#
_entry.id   AF-A0A353ZUG4-F1
#
_cell.length_a   1.000
_cell.length_b   1.000
_cell.length_c   1.000
_cell.angle_alpha   90.00
_cell.angle_beta   90.00
_cell.angle_gamma   90.00
#
_symmetry.space_group_name_H-M   'P 1'
#
loop_
_entity.id
_entity.type
_entity.pdbx_description
1 polymer ?
#
loop_
_entity_poly.entity_id
_entity_poly.type
_entity_poly.pdbx_seq_one_letter_code
_entity_poly.pdbx_strand_id
1 'polypeptide(L)'
;MPVNGGTERTTTVIIGTGLSGLAVGAELRRRGVHAIVVDGLDILGAGQPANTASLQRCDAADSDSLRERNEILRHLRNYAASHDMDVRNTTRAVQLTMVGRALDGSAAGSASGRWEVHTPNGILLADNIVLTRCAHSQLRRMLSDFGITVGRNLVAAMRTIGIYLVGVGELITPSPKEVLRQAKTVGLAIAAKVNLETVAVI
;
A
#
# COMPACT_ATOMS: atom_id res chain seq x y z
N MET A 1 8.89 -29.14 6.23
CA MET A 1 8.21 -28.60 7.44
C MET A 1 7.34 -27.44 6.98
N PRO A 2 6.00 -27.52 7.02
CA PRO A 2 5.17 -26.36 6.70
C PRO A 2 5.30 -25.39 7.88
N VAL A 3 5.71 -24.15 7.61
CA VAL A 3 5.65 -23.08 8.61
C VAL A 3 4.16 -22.83 8.85
N ASN A 4 3.71 -22.87 10.10
CA ASN A 4 2.36 -22.46 10.46
C ASN A 4 2.23 -20.98 10.11
N GLY A 5 1.80 -20.69 8.89
CA GLY A 5 1.52 -19.35 8.42
C GLY A 5 0.30 -18.83 9.16
N GLY A 6 0.53 -18.22 10.32
CA GLY A 6 -0.52 -17.62 11.13
C GLY A 6 -1.28 -16.56 10.33
N THR A 7 -2.59 -16.47 10.55
CA THR A 7 -3.36 -15.32 10.07
C THR A 7 -3.17 -14.19 11.06
N GLU A 8 -2.55 -13.11 10.62
CA GLU A 8 -2.32 -11.92 11.43
C GLU A 8 -3.30 -10.82 11.00
N ARG A 9 -3.91 -10.14 11.96
CA ARG A 9 -4.89 -9.08 11.67
C ARG A 9 -4.28 -7.71 11.96
N THR A 10 -4.40 -6.80 11.01
CA THR A 10 -3.97 -5.41 11.12
C THR A 10 -5.03 -4.48 10.51
N THR A 11 -4.94 -3.18 10.76
CA THR A 11 -5.88 -2.21 10.17
C THR A 11 -5.48 -1.83 8.75
N THR A 12 -4.18 -1.77 8.49
CA THR A 12 -3.62 -1.29 7.22
C THR A 12 -2.37 -2.07 6.84
N VAL A 13 -2.30 -2.56 5.60
CA VAL A 13 -1.06 -3.10 5.02
C VAL A 13 -0.54 -2.16 3.95
N ILE A 14 0.74 -1.81 4.03
CA ILE A 14 1.42 -0.99 3.03
C ILE A 14 2.36 -1.88 2.24
N ILE A 15 2.20 -1.91 0.92
CA ILE A 15 3.03 -2.72 0.03
C ILE A 15 4.11 -1.84 -0.62
N GLY A 16 5.34 -2.06 -0.17
CA GLY A 16 6.57 -1.43 -0.64
C GLY A 16 7.34 -0.75 0.49
N THR A 17 8.59 -1.17 0.71
CA THR A 17 9.50 -0.63 1.74
C THR A 17 10.30 0.61 1.29
N GLY A 18 9.92 1.21 0.16
CA GLY A 18 10.57 2.40 -0.40
C GLY A 18 10.10 3.73 0.22
N LEU A 19 10.51 4.84 -0.40
CA LEU A 19 10.14 6.21 0.02
C LEU A 19 8.63 6.35 0.26
N SER A 20 7.82 5.95 -0.73
CA SER A 20 6.36 6.09 -0.67
C SER A 20 5.74 5.31 0.49
N GLY A 21 6.17 4.05 0.70
CA GLY A 21 5.56 3.20 1.73
C GLY A 21 5.98 3.61 3.13
N LEU A 22 7.25 3.95 3.33
CA LEU A 22 7.72 4.48 4.61
C LEU A 22 7.11 5.85 4.93
N ALA A 23 6.92 6.71 3.92
CA ALA A 23 6.24 8.00 4.12
C ALA A 23 4.80 7.82 4.59
N VAL A 24 4.05 6.90 3.98
CA VAL A 24 2.68 6.60 4.40
C VAL A 24 2.67 5.97 5.79
N GLY A 25 3.55 5.00 6.05
CA GLY A 25 3.66 4.35 7.35
C GLY A 25 3.97 5.35 8.47
N ALA A 26 4.88 6.30 8.21
CA ALA A 26 5.18 7.37 9.17
C ALA A 26 3.97 8.26 9.44
N GLU A 27 3.22 8.62 8.40
CA GLU A 27 2.00 9.43 8.55
C GLU A 27 0.88 8.68 9.29
N LEU A 28 0.71 7.38 9.06
CA LEU A 28 -0.23 6.54 9.81
C LEU A 28 0.19 6.42 11.28
N ARG A 29 1.48 6.17 11.54
CA ARG A 29 2.02 6.06 12.89
C ARG A 29 1.85 7.35 13.69
N ARG A 30 2.06 8.51 13.08
CA ARG A 30 1.79 9.84 13.69
C ARG A 30 0.34 10.04 14.11
N ARG A 31 -0.59 9.31 13.48
CA ARG A 31 -2.03 9.38 13.74
C ARG A 31 -2.52 8.23 14.62
N GLY A 32 -1.61 7.41 15.15
CA GLY A 32 -1.95 6.26 15.99
C GLY A 32 -2.52 5.05 15.24
N VAL A 33 -2.45 5.03 13.90
CA VAL A 33 -2.93 3.90 13.09
C VAL A 33 -1.82 2.85 12.95
N HIS A 34 -2.12 1.62 13.36
CA HIS A 34 -1.21 0.48 13.22
C HIS A 34 -1.19 -0.01 11.77
N ALA A 35 0.00 0.01 11.16
CA ALA A 35 0.20 -0.46 9.80
C ALA A 35 1.42 -1.37 9.70
N ILE A 36 1.30 -2.41 8.87
CA ILE A 36 2.41 -3.31 8.54
C ILE A 36 2.92 -2.94 7.16
N VAL A 37 4.21 -2.60 7.05
CA VAL A 37 4.88 -2.32 5.77
C VAL A 37 5.56 -3.59 5.29
N VAL A 38 5.11 -4.15 4.18
CA VAL A 38 5.70 -5.34 3.55
C VAL A 38 6.51 -4.96 2.32
N ASP A 39 7.44 -5.82 1.93
CA ASP A 39 8.19 -5.66 0.68
C ASP A 39 7.30 -5.92 -0.55
N GLY A 40 7.78 -5.49 -1.72
CA GLY A 40 7.02 -5.35 -2.96
C GLY A 40 6.12 -6.54 -3.35
N LEU A 41 5.15 -6.21 -4.21
CA LEU A 41 4.09 -7.09 -4.67
C LEU A 41 4.52 -7.95 -5.87
N ASP A 42 4.53 -9.27 -5.72
CA ASP A 42 4.86 -10.22 -6.79
C ASP A 42 3.62 -10.86 -7.43
N ILE A 43 2.53 -10.10 -7.58
CA ILE A 43 1.21 -10.66 -7.99
C ILE A 43 1.21 -11.27 -9.40
N LEU A 44 2.19 -11.02 -10.28
CA LEU A 44 2.02 -11.36 -11.71
C LEU A 44 3.23 -11.98 -12.40
N GLY A 45 4.13 -12.65 -11.69
CA GLY A 45 5.17 -13.46 -12.34
C GLY A 45 6.14 -12.64 -13.20
N ALA A 46 6.36 -11.36 -12.86
CA ALA A 46 7.57 -10.67 -13.30
C ALA A 46 8.72 -11.32 -12.52
N GLY A 47 9.28 -12.40 -13.07
CA GLY A 47 10.28 -13.28 -12.44
C GLY A 47 11.64 -12.64 -12.12
N GLN A 48 11.66 -11.35 -11.82
CA GLN A 48 12.78 -10.60 -11.29
C GLN A 48 12.20 -9.67 -10.23
N PRO A 49 12.88 -9.47 -9.07
CA PRO A 49 12.52 -8.35 -8.22
C PRO A 49 12.47 -7.16 -9.16
N ALA A 50 11.34 -6.46 -9.25
CA ALA A 50 11.26 -5.25 -10.04
C ALA A 50 12.42 -4.40 -9.53
N ASN A 51 13.50 -4.42 -10.29
CA ASN A 51 14.79 -4.02 -9.81
C ASN A 51 14.63 -2.52 -9.88
N THR A 52 14.23 -1.92 -8.76
CA THR A 52 13.93 -0.48 -8.74
C THR A 52 15.21 0.34 -8.98
N ALA A 53 16.36 -0.34 -9.05
CA ALA A 53 17.62 0.14 -9.62
C ALA A 53 17.56 0.38 -11.15
N SER A 54 16.74 -0.35 -11.92
CA SER A 54 16.66 -0.23 -13.39
C SER A 54 15.69 0.87 -13.83
N LEU A 55 14.58 1.09 -13.10
CA LEU A 55 13.73 2.28 -13.26
C LEU A 55 14.34 3.54 -12.61
N GLN A 56 15.47 3.39 -11.90
CA GLN A 56 16.27 4.52 -11.41
C GLN A 56 17.23 5.08 -12.45
N ARG A 57 17.36 4.45 -13.63
CA ARG A 57 18.50 4.70 -14.52
C ARG A 57 18.21 5.53 -15.79
N CYS A 58 16.98 5.94 -16.08
CA CYS A 58 16.66 6.85 -17.19
C CYS A 58 15.51 7.77 -16.73
N ASP A 59 15.55 9.10 -16.77
CA ASP A 59 16.43 10.07 -17.43
C ASP A 59 16.61 11.29 -16.50
N ALA A 60 17.85 11.79 -16.39
CA ALA A 60 18.18 13.11 -15.85
C ALA A 60 17.53 13.53 -14.50
N ALA A 61 17.50 12.66 -13.49
CA ALA A 61 17.24 13.13 -12.13
C ALA A 61 18.49 13.90 -11.65
N ASP A 62 18.36 15.22 -11.56
CA ASP A 62 19.36 16.14 -10.98
C ASP A 62 19.98 15.53 -9.70
N SER A 63 21.30 15.59 -9.56
CA SER A 63 22.01 14.93 -8.45
C SER A 63 21.50 15.40 -7.08
N ASP A 64 21.05 16.65 -7.01
CA ASP A 64 20.48 17.25 -5.81
C ASP A 64 19.13 16.61 -5.45
N SER A 65 18.29 16.29 -6.45
CA SER A 65 17.02 15.59 -6.24
C SER A 65 17.20 14.15 -5.75
N LEU A 66 18.25 13.47 -6.22
CA LEU A 66 18.62 12.13 -5.75
C LEU A 66 19.18 12.18 -4.33
N ARG A 67 19.96 13.21 -4.01
CA ARG A 67 20.47 13.45 -2.66
C ARG A 67 19.33 13.75 -1.68
N GLU A 68 18.44 14.68 -1.99
CA GLU A 68 17.25 15.01 -1.19
C GLU A 68 16.42 13.75 -0.93
N ARG A 69 16.17 12.95 -1.97
CA ARG A 69 15.46 11.68 -1.86
C ARG A 69 16.13 10.70 -0.90
N ASN A 70 17.44 10.55 -0.98
CA ASN A 70 18.20 9.64 -0.11
C ASN A 70 18.22 10.13 1.35
N GLU A 71 18.33 11.43 1.57
CA GLU A 71 18.25 12.06 2.89
C GLU A 71 16.87 11.85 3.52
N ILE A 72 15.80 12.08 2.77
CA ILE A 72 14.42 11.81 3.21
C ILE A 72 14.24 10.33 3.53
N LEU A 73 14.69 9.43 2.65
CA LEU A 73 14.56 7.99 2.87
C LEU A 73 15.32 7.54 4.13
N ARG A 74 16.52 8.08 4.36
CA ARG A 74 17.29 7.84 5.58
C ARG A 74 16.52 8.32 6.82
N HIS A 75 15.94 9.52 6.77
CA HIS A 75 15.12 10.04 7.86
C HIS A 75 13.89 9.17 8.14
N LEU A 76 13.21 8.69 7.09
CA LEU A 76 12.05 7.81 7.24
C LEU A 76 12.42 6.45 7.84
N ARG A 77 13.57 5.87 7.46
CA ARG A 77 14.06 4.62 8.07
C ARG A 77 14.40 4.81 9.55
N ASN A 78 15.07 5.90 9.89
CA ASN A 78 15.36 6.24 11.28
C ASN A 78 14.07 6.45 12.07
N TYR A 79 13.11 7.17 11.50
CA TYR A 79 11.80 7.38 12.11
C TYR A 79 11.09 6.04 12.36
N ALA A 80 11.08 5.14 11.37
CA ALA A 80 10.47 3.82 11.50
C ALA A 80 11.10 3.00 12.62
N ALA A 81 12.43 3.01 12.75
CA ALA A 81 13.15 2.35 13.81
C ALA A 81 12.87 2.96 15.19
N SER A 82 12.78 4.29 15.30
CA SER A 82 12.54 4.98 16.57
C SER A 82 11.08 4.93 17.05
N HIS A 83 10.12 4.61 16.19
CA HIS A 83 8.69 4.61 16.52
C HIS A 83 8.07 3.21 16.45
N ASP A 84 8.87 2.14 16.46
CA ASP A 84 8.43 0.74 16.40
C ASP A 84 7.43 0.49 15.26
N MET A 85 7.73 1.02 14.07
CA MET A 85 6.95 0.68 12.88
C MET A 85 7.25 -0.76 12.46
N ASP A 86 6.21 -1.56 12.21
CA ASP A 86 6.37 -2.92 11.70
C ASP A 86 6.74 -2.87 10.20
N VAL A 87 8.04 -2.97 9.91
CA VAL A 87 8.59 -2.97 8.55
C VAL A 87 9.23 -4.31 8.25
N ARG A 88 8.56 -5.12 7.42
CA ARG A 88 8.98 -6.47 7.02
C ARG A 88 9.67 -6.45 5.66
N ASN A 89 10.91 -6.00 5.64
CA ASN A 89 11.74 -5.90 4.44
C ASN A 89 12.06 -7.24 3.75
N THR A 90 11.93 -8.38 4.45
CA THR A 90 12.13 -9.73 3.90
C THR A 90 10.82 -10.42 3.51
N THR A 91 9.68 -9.85 3.89
CA THR A 91 8.36 -10.45 3.63
C THR A 91 7.75 -9.78 2.42
N ARG A 92 7.67 -10.50 1.29
CA ARG A 92 7.00 -10.01 0.08
C ARG A 92 5.52 -10.34 0.12
N ALA A 93 4.70 -9.43 -0.39
CA ALA A 93 3.31 -9.73 -0.70
C ALA A 93 3.25 -10.52 -2.02
N VAL A 94 2.73 -11.74 -1.96
CA VAL A 94 2.67 -12.67 -3.10
C VAL A 94 1.32 -12.53 -3.81
N GLN A 95 0.24 -12.51 -3.05
CA GLN A 95 -1.12 -12.47 -3.58
C GLN A 95 -2.00 -11.54 -2.76
N LEU A 96 -2.96 -10.91 -3.42
CA LEU A 96 -3.97 -10.07 -2.80
C LEU A 96 -5.36 -10.58 -3.14
N THR A 97 -6.15 -10.90 -2.12
CA THR A 97 -7.52 -11.41 -2.27
C THR A 97 -8.47 -10.55 -1.44
N MET A 98 -9.61 -10.18 -2.00
CA MET A 98 -10.67 -9.51 -1.24
C MET A 98 -11.60 -10.57 -0.64
N VAL A 99 -11.84 -10.50 0.67
CA VAL A 99 -12.68 -11.45 1.41
C VAL A 99 -13.81 -10.71 2.10
N GLY A 100 -15.03 -11.26 2.01
CA GLY A 100 -16.21 -10.73 2.70
C GLY A 100 -17.02 -9.70 1.91
N ARG A 101 -16.72 -9.46 0.63
CA ARG A 101 -17.64 -8.75 -0.27
C ARG A 101 -18.49 -9.77 -1.01
N ALA A 102 -19.73 -9.95 -0.59
CA ALA A 102 -20.72 -10.58 -1.46
C ALA A 102 -20.85 -9.67 -2.70
N LEU A 103 -20.41 -10.18 -3.85
CA LEU A 103 -20.59 -9.52 -5.14
C LEU A 103 -22.04 -9.60 -5.64
N ASP A 104 -22.89 -10.28 -4.88
CA ASP A 104 -24.32 -10.41 -5.15
C ASP A 104 -25.03 -9.16 -4.62
N GLY A 105 -25.71 -8.43 -5.50
CA GLY A 105 -26.34 -7.13 -5.29
C GLY A 105 -27.50 -7.09 -4.29
N SER A 106 -27.35 -7.70 -3.11
CA SER A 106 -28.28 -7.57 -1.99
C SER A 106 -27.88 -6.37 -1.15
N ALA A 107 -28.61 -5.27 -1.33
CA ALA A 107 -28.54 -4.08 -0.52
C ALA A 107 -29.10 -4.38 0.89
N ALA A 108 -28.22 -4.55 1.88
CA ALA A 108 -28.38 -4.09 3.28
C ALA A 108 -27.29 -4.72 4.17
N GLY A 109 -26.45 -3.87 4.76
CA GLY A 109 -25.58 -4.23 5.90
C GLY A 109 -24.09 -4.30 5.57
N SER A 110 -23.38 -3.18 5.79
CA SER A 110 -21.94 -3.07 6.09
C SER A 110 -21.03 -4.21 5.59
N ALA A 111 -20.89 -4.39 4.28
CA ALA A 111 -19.86 -5.26 3.71
C ALA A 111 -18.53 -4.50 3.64
N SER A 112 -17.87 -4.32 4.78
CA SER A 112 -16.47 -3.92 4.85
C SER A 112 -15.61 -5.08 4.34
N GLY A 113 -15.42 -5.12 3.02
CA GLY A 113 -14.53 -6.10 2.39
C GLY A 113 -13.14 -5.99 3.01
N ARG A 114 -12.67 -7.09 3.61
CA ARG A 114 -11.32 -7.19 4.13
C ARG A 114 -10.40 -7.69 3.05
N TRP A 115 -9.13 -7.42 3.23
CA TRP A 115 -8.09 -7.78 2.30
C TRP A 115 -7.18 -8.81 2.92
N GLU A 116 -6.99 -9.92 2.22
CA GLU A 116 -6.00 -10.94 2.52
C GLU A 116 -4.76 -10.69 1.68
N VAL A 117 -3.67 -10.33 2.34
CA VAL A 117 -2.34 -10.23 1.75
C VAL A 117 -1.60 -11.52 2.07
N HIS A 118 -1.46 -12.38 1.09
CA HIS A 118 -0.71 -13.62 1.23
C HIS A 118 0.78 -13.32 1.16
N THR A 119 1.52 -13.81 2.14
CA THR A 119 2.96 -13.73 2.23
C THR A 119 3.54 -15.15 2.40
N PRO A 120 4.84 -15.36 2.15
CA PRO A 120 5.48 -16.66 2.42
C PRO A 120 5.35 -17.12 3.88
N ASN A 121 5.12 -16.17 4.80
CA ASN A 121 5.06 -16.40 6.23
C ASN A 121 3.63 -16.57 6.75
N GLY A 122 2.59 -16.48 5.90
CA GLY A 122 1.19 -16.51 6.32
C GLY A 122 0.34 -15.42 5.66
N ILE A 123 -0.85 -15.19 6.20
CA ILE A 123 -1.85 -14.27 5.63
C ILE A 123 -1.98 -13.05 6.55
N LEU A 124 -1.88 -11.85 5.97
CA LEU A 124 -2.19 -10.60 6.66
C LEU A 124 -3.61 -10.14 6.27
N LEU A 125 -4.51 -10.08 7.25
CA LEU A 125 -5.84 -9.52 7.10
C LEU A 125 -5.82 -8.01 7.39
N ALA A 126 -6.32 -7.19 6.46
CA ALA A 126 -6.37 -5.75 6.60
C ALA A 126 -7.66 -5.13 6.08
N ASP A 127 -8.12 -4.05 6.69
CA ASP A 127 -9.28 -3.29 6.22
C ASP A 127 -8.90 -2.29 5.11
N ASN A 128 -7.61 -1.89 5.08
CA ASN A 128 -7.08 -0.96 4.10
C ASN A 128 -5.73 -1.46 3.54
N ILE A 129 -5.53 -1.27 2.24
CA ILE A 129 -4.23 -1.53 1.60
C ILE A 129 -3.70 -0.25 0.98
N VAL A 130 -2.40 -0.01 1.13
CA VAL A 130 -1.69 1.02 0.40
C VAL A 130 -0.75 0.37 -0.61
N LEU A 131 -0.98 0.62 -1.89
CA LEU A 131 -0.12 0.16 -2.97
C LEU A 131 0.84 1.28 -3.38
N THR A 132 2.12 0.94 -3.43
CA THR A 132 3.17 1.86 -3.88
C THR A 132 3.81 1.37 -5.18
N ARG A 133 4.10 2.29 -6.11
CA ARG A 133 4.82 2.00 -7.36
C ARG A 133 4.19 0.87 -8.22
N CYS A 134 2.87 0.77 -8.28
CA CYS A 134 2.19 -0.11 -9.22
C CYS A 134 2.04 0.55 -10.60
N ALA A 135 2.21 -0.20 -11.69
CA ALA A 135 1.92 0.32 -13.03
C ALA A 135 0.41 0.42 -13.26
N HIS A 136 -0.05 1.40 -14.05
CA HIS A 136 -1.47 1.56 -14.39
C HIS A 136 -2.08 0.31 -15.04
N SER A 137 -1.30 -0.40 -15.87
CA SER A 137 -1.70 -1.66 -16.51
C SER A 137 -1.91 -2.78 -15.49
N GLN A 138 -1.01 -2.91 -14.50
CA GLN A 138 -1.14 -3.88 -13.40
C GLN A 138 -2.37 -3.58 -12.55
N LEU A 139 -2.59 -2.30 -12.26
CA LEU A 139 -3.72 -1.86 -11.50
C LEU A 139 -5.06 -2.14 -12.22
N ARG A 140 -5.14 -1.82 -13.52
CA ARG A 140 -6.33 -2.14 -14.33
C ARG A 140 -6.60 -3.64 -14.36
N ARG A 141 -5.56 -4.46 -14.55
CA ARG A 141 -5.69 -5.93 -14.54
C ARG A 141 -6.24 -6.41 -13.20
N MET A 142 -5.66 -5.95 -12.09
CA MET A 142 -6.09 -6.34 -10.74
C MET A 142 -7.57 -5.96 -10.47
N LEU A 143 -8.04 -4.81 -10.96
CA LEU A 143 -9.46 -4.46 -10.81
C LEU A 143 -10.38 -5.29 -11.70
N SER A 144 -9.96 -5.61 -12.92
CA SER A 144 -10.68 -6.56 -13.77
C SER A 144 -10.76 -7.94 -13.12
N ASP A 145 -9.68 -8.40 -12.48
CA ASP A 145 -9.63 -9.66 -11.74
C ASP A 145 -10.60 -9.65 -10.55
N PHE A 146 -10.83 -8.49 -9.94
CA PHE A 146 -11.85 -8.29 -8.90
C PHE A 146 -13.26 -8.05 -9.44
N GLY A 147 -13.48 -8.12 -10.77
CA GLY A 147 -14.78 -7.91 -11.40
C GLY A 147 -15.28 -6.46 -11.35
N ILE A 148 -14.40 -5.49 -11.09
CA ILE A 148 -14.74 -4.07 -10.99
C ILE A 148 -14.62 -3.42 -12.37
N THR A 149 -15.73 -2.95 -12.93
CA THR A 149 -15.74 -2.18 -14.17
C THR A 149 -15.10 -0.80 -13.94
N VAL A 150 -13.90 -0.63 -14.48
CA VAL A 150 -13.11 0.59 -14.32
C VAL A 150 -13.70 1.71 -15.19
N GLY A 151 -14.43 2.65 -14.57
CA GLY A 151 -14.84 3.90 -15.21
C GLY A 151 -13.70 4.91 -15.37
N ARG A 152 -14.02 6.17 -15.67
CA ARG A 152 -13.03 7.26 -15.85
C ARG A 152 -12.16 7.55 -14.61
N ASN A 153 -12.56 7.15 -13.41
CA ASN A 153 -11.86 7.47 -12.17
C ASN A 153 -11.41 6.22 -11.39
N LEU A 154 -10.30 5.65 -11.85
CA LEU A 154 -9.63 4.49 -11.28
C LEU A 154 -9.28 4.66 -9.79
N VAL A 155 -8.71 5.82 -9.44
CA VAL A 155 -8.26 6.10 -8.07
C VAL A 155 -9.44 6.20 -7.10
N ALA A 156 -10.56 6.78 -7.52
CA ALA A 156 -11.77 6.84 -6.70
C ALA A 156 -12.36 5.44 -6.45
N ALA A 157 -12.46 4.62 -7.50
CA ALA A 157 -12.96 3.25 -7.38
C ALA A 157 -12.12 2.41 -6.40
N MET A 158 -10.79 2.58 -6.43
CA MET A 158 -9.88 1.93 -5.47
C MET A 158 -10.11 2.38 -4.03
N ARG A 159 -10.27 3.69 -3.80
CA ARG A 159 -10.50 4.21 -2.46
C ARG A 159 -11.79 3.69 -1.86
N THR A 160 -12.85 3.54 -2.68
CA THR A 160 -14.12 2.95 -2.25
C THR A 160 -13.96 1.52 -1.76
N ILE A 161 -13.02 0.76 -2.31
CA ILE A 161 -12.73 -0.62 -1.89
C ILE A 161 -11.62 -0.72 -0.84
N GLY A 162 -11.14 0.41 -0.29
CA GLY A 162 -10.11 0.43 0.74
C GLY A 162 -8.67 0.30 0.22
N ILE A 163 -8.44 0.48 -1.09
CA ILE A 163 -7.10 0.55 -1.66
C ILE A 163 -6.71 2.01 -1.93
N TYR A 164 -5.52 2.38 -1.45
CA TYR A 164 -4.93 3.70 -1.65
C TYR A 164 -3.66 3.59 -2.48
N LEU A 165 -3.47 4.53 -3.40
CA LEU A 165 -2.32 4.59 -4.30
C LEU A 165 -1.39 5.72 -3.90
N VAL A 166 -0.08 5.45 -3.83
CA VAL A 166 0.96 6.48 -3.60
C VAL A 166 2.14 6.27 -4.55
N GLY A 167 2.49 7.33 -5.27
CA GLY A 167 3.56 7.31 -6.27
C GLY A 167 3.23 6.48 -7.52
N VAL A 168 1.96 6.48 -7.93
CA VAL A 168 1.44 5.83 -9.15
C VAL A 168 1.06 6.92 -10.16
N GLY A 169 1.63 6.89 -11.37
CA GLY A 169 1.50 7.92 -12.41
C GLY A 169 1.97 7.42 -13.78
N GLU A 170 1.51 8.03 -14.88
CA GLU A 170 1.71 7.47 -16.24
C GLU A 170 3.10 7.70 -16.85
N LEU A 171 3.83 8.75 -16.48
CA LEU A 171 5.22 8.98 -16.89
C LEU A 171 5.74 10.17 -16.07
N ILE A 172 7.05 10.21 -15.79
CA ILE A 172 7.74 11.08 -14.83
C ILE A 172 7.70 10.54 -13.39
N THR A 173 8.87 10.14 -12.91
CA THR A 173 9.12 9.77 -11.52
C THR A 173 8.60 10.89 -10.59
N PRO A 174 7.64 10.62 -9.70
CA PRO A 174 7.07 11.66 -8.85
C PRO A 174 8.16 12.24 -7.95
N SER A 175 8.16 13.57 -7.79
CA SER A 175 9.13 14.25 -6.92
C SER A 175 8.96 13.78 -5.47
N PRO A 176 10.04 13.79 -4.65
CA PRO A 176 9.94 13.41 -3.24
C PRO A 176 8.84 14.17 -2.49
N LYS A 177 8.69 15.47 -2.79
CA LYS A 177 7.66 16.33 -2.20
C LYS A 177 6.24 15.89 -2.55
N GLU A 178 6.01 15.51 -3.81
CA GLU A 178 4.69 15.00 -4.23
C GLU A 178 4.36 13.66 -3.57
N VAL A 179 5.35 12.77 -3.43
CA VAL A 179 5.19 11.51 -2.69
C VAL A 179 4.81 11.77 -1.23
N LEU A 180 5.48 12.71 -0.56
CA LEU A 180 5.15 13.09 0.81
C LEU A 180 3.75 13.72 0.92
N ARG A 181 3.35 14.55 -0.06
CA ARG A 181 1.99 15.14 -0.11
C ARG A 181 0.91 14.07 -0.28
N GLN A 182 1.14 13.12 -1.18
CA GLN A 182 0.25 11.98 -1.40
C GLN A 182 0.18 11.11 -0.14
N ALA A 183 1.32 10.82 0.50
CA ALA A 183 1.36 10.06 1.74
C ALA A 183 0.57 10.72 2.86
N LYS A 184 0.70 12.05 3.03
CA LYS A 184 -0.09 12.82 4.00
C LYS A 184 -1.59 12.75 3.71
N THR A 185 -1.98 12.87 2.44
CA THR A 185 -3.39 12.81 2.01
C THR A 185 -3.99 11.42 2.26
N VAL A 186 -3.25 10.36 1.92
CA VAL A 186 -3.67 8.97 2.15
C VAL A 186 -3.73 8.65 3.63
N GLY A 187 -2.72 9.06 4.41
CA GLY A 187 -2.71 8.87 5.87
C GLY A 187 -3.89 9.54 6.57
N LEU A 188 -4.29 10.74 6.12
CA LEU A 188 -5.50 11.41 6.61
C LEU A 188 -6.77 10.65 6.26
N ALA A 189 -6.91 10.19 5.02
CA ALA A 189 -8.10 9.45 4.58
C ALA A 189 -8.28 8.14 5.34
N ILE A 190 -7.19 7.38 5.54
CA ILE A 190 -7.22 6.12 6.30
C ILE A 190 -7.53 6.40 7.77
N ALA A 191 -6.86 7.35 8.41
CA ALA A 191 -7.12 7.68 9.81
C ALA A 191 -8.56 8.15 10.04
N ALA A 192 -9.11 8.96 9.13
CA ALA A 192 -10.51 9.37 9.20
C ALA A 192 -11.46 8.16 9.15
N LYS A 193 -11.20 7.20 8.25
CA LYS A 193 -12.00 5.97 8.12
C LYS A 193 -11.90 5.08 9.37
N VAL A 194 -10.69 4.85 9.88
CA VAL A 194 -10.46 4.04 11.09
C VAL A 194 -11.12 4.66 12.33
N ASN A 195 -11.06 5.99 12.46
CA ASN A 195 -11.72 6.69 13.57
C ASN A 195 -13.25 6.62 13.46
N LEU A 196 -13.82 6.75 12.26
CA LEU A 196 -15.26 6.59 12.04
C LEU A 196 -15.75 5.18 12.39
N GLU A 197 -14.98 4.14 12.05
CA GLU A 197 -15.28 2.76 12.43
C GLU A 197 -15.17 2.53 13.95
N THR A 198 -14.21 3.19 14.62
CA THR A 198 -14.09 3.12 16.08
C THR A 198 -15.29 3.77 16.79
N VAL A 199 -15.78 4.89 16.27
CA VAL A 199 -16.94 5.62 16.83
C VAL A 199 -18.26 4.88 16.55
N ALA A 200 -18.38 4.16 15.43
CA ALA A 200 -19.59 3.43 15.07
C ALA A 200 -19.84 2.15 15.90
N VAL A 201 -18.89 1.75 16.75
CA VAL A 201 -18.98 0.53 17.59
C VAL A 201 -19.32 0.86 19.07
N ILE A 202 -19.49 2.14 19.41
CA ILE A 202 -19.91 2.62 20.74
C ILE A 202 -21.39 3.03 20.70
#